data_AF-A0AAX2TKX2-F1
#
_entry.id   AF-A0AAX2TKX2-F1
#
_cell.length_a   1.000
_cell.length_b   1.000
_cell.length_c   1.000
_cell.angle_alpha   90.00
_cell.angle_beta   90.00
_cell.angle_gamma   90.00
#
_symmetry.space_group_name_H-M   'P 1'
#
loop_
_entity.id
_entity.type
_entity.pdbx_description
1 polymer ?
#
loop_
_entity_poly.entity_id
_entity_poly.type
_entity_poly.pdbx_seq_one_letter_code
_entity_poly.pdbx_strand_id
1 'polypeptide(L)'
;SALNPVLTIRRQLCESLALHRALHGEAARIEALRLLDLVGIPDAARRLSAYPHEFSGGQVQRIMIAMALAGQPDLLIADEPTTALDVTIQAQILDLLSAVRREFNMAMVLISHDLGVVAENCDRVCVMYA
;
A
#
# COMPACT_ATOMS: atom_id res chain seq x y z
N SER A 1 7.31 -8.83 7.79
CA SER A 1 5.89 -8.45 7.78
C SER A 1 5.78 -7.05 8.35
N ALA A 2 5.33 -6.06 7.56
CA ALA A 2 5.31 -4.66 8.00
C ALA A 2 4.11 -4.30 8.89
N LEU A 3 3.02 -5.08 8.81
CA LEU A 3 1.88 -4.94 9.73
C LEU A 3 2.17 -5.65 11.06
N ASN A 4 1.81 -5.00 12.16
CA ASN A 4 1.79 -5.60 13.49
C ASN A 4 0.60 -6.56 13.62
N PRO A 5 0.84 -7.88 13.82
CA PRO A 5 -0.21 -8.90 13.78
C PRO A 5 -1.20 -8.84 14.94
N VAL A 6 -0.84 -8.19 16.06
CA VAL A 6 -1.70 -8.09 17.26
C VAL A 6 -2.49 -6.78 17.32
N LEU A 7 -2.36 -5.92 16.31
CA LEU A 7 -3.10 -4.67 16.21
C LEU A 7 -4.12 -4.73 15.07
N THR A 8 -5.28 -4.12 15.29
CA THR A 8 -6.28 -3.96 14.23
C THR A 8 -5.79 -3.03 13.13
N ILE A 9 -6.32 -3.18 11.92
CA ILE A 9 -5.99 -2.31 10.77
C ILE A 9 -6.30 -0.85 11.09
N ARG A 10 -7.43 -0.57 11.74
CA ARG A 10 -7.81 0.77 12.22
C ARG A 10 -6.71 1.37 13.09
N ARG A 11 -6.20 0.63 14.07
CA ARG A 11 -5.20 1.17 15.02
C ARG A 11 -3.94 1.59 14.28
N GLN A 12 -3.43 0.74 13.39
CA GLN A 12 -2.20 0.98 12.65
C GLN A 12 -2.34 2.15 11.65
N LEU A 13 -3.45 2.19 10.89
CA LEU A 13 -3.70 3.31 9.96
C LEU A 13 -3.91 4.63 10.70
N CYS A 14 -4.71 4.64 11.76
CA CYS A 14 -4.94 5.84 12.55
C CYS A 14 -3.66 6.34 13.23
N GLU A 15 -2.77 5.43 13.65
CA GLU A 15 -1.46 5.80 14.18
C GLU A 15 -0.58 6.47 13.12
N SER A 16 -0.47 5.90 11.91
CA SER A 16 0.25 6.55 10.80
C SER A 16 -0.34 7.92 10.45
N LEU A 17 -1.67 8.04 10.40
CA LEU A 17 -2.35 9.31 10.11
C LEU A 17 -2.13 10.36 11.21
N ALA A 18 -2.13 9.94 12.47
CA ALA A 18 -1.83 10.82 13.60
C ALA A 18 -0.40 11.32 13.55
N LEU A 19 0.57 10.44 13.27
CA LEU A 19 1.99 10.78 13.24
C LEU A 19 2.35 11.70 12.06
N HIS A 20 1.81 11.44 10.87
CA HIS A 20 2.22 12.16 9.66
C HIS A 20 1.30 13.35 9.30
N ARG A 21 0.04 13.35 9.74
CA ARG A 21 -0.96 14.36 9.36
C ARG A 21 -1.70 15.00 10.52
N ALA A 22 -1.35 14.67 11.78
CA ALA A 22 -2.02 15.16 12.98
C ALA A 22 -3.56 14.92 12.99
N LEU A 23 -4.01 13.88 12.27
CA LEU A 23 -5.42 13.49 12.25
C LEU A 23 -5.73 12.58 13.43
N HIS A 24 -6.83 12.87 14.13
CA HIS A 24 -7.26 12.11 15.30
C HIS A 24 -8.77 11.82 15.29
N GLY A 25 -9.17 10.88 16.13
CA GLY A 25 -10.58 10.54 16.35
C GLY A 25 -11.32 10.19 15.06
N GLU A 26 -12.48 10.83 14.84
CA GLU A 26 -13.32 10.55 13.69
C GLU A 26 -12.68 10.97 12.36
N ALA A 27 -11.90 12.05 12.34
CA ALA A 27 -11.20 12.49 11.13
C ALA A 27 -10.18 11.44 10.66
N ALA A 28 -9.42 10.86 11.60
CA ALA A 28 -8.50 9.75 11.29
C ALA A 28 -9.25 8.49 10.84
N ARG A 29 -10.43 8.22 11.40
CA ARG A 29 -11.24 7.06 11.02
C ARG A 29 -11.79 7.20 9.60
N ILE A 30 -12.30 8.39 9.25
CA ILE A 30 -12.80 8.70 7.90
C ILE A 30 -11.68 8.58 6.87
N GLU A 31 -10.51 9.13 7.18
CA GLU A 31 -9.38 9.04 6.24
C GLU A 31 -8.83 7.62 6.12
N ALA A 32 -8.78 6.85 7.22
CA ALA A 32 -8.41 5.44 7.16
C ALA A 32 -9.38 4.63 6.29
N LEU A 33 -10.69 4.91 6.39
CA LEU A 33 -11.71 4.29 5.53
C LEU A 33 -11.46 4.62 4.06
N ARG A 34 -11.27 5.91 3.76
CA ARG A 34 -10.97 6.39 2.40
C ARG A 34 -9.74 5.71 1.80
N LEU A 35 -8.67 5.55 2.59
CA LEU A 35 -7.45 4.89 2.16
C LEU A 35 -7.65 3.39 1.87
N LEU A 36 -8.47 2.70 2.68
CA LEU A 36 -8.80 1.29 2.44
C LEU A 36 -9.66 1.12 1.18
N ASP A 37 -10.61 2.03 0.95
CA ASP A 37 -11.43 2.04 -0.26
C ASP A 37 -10.57 2.30 -1.51
N LEU A 38 -9.65 3.27 -1.42
CA LEU A 38 -8.70 3.62 -2.49
C LEU A 38 -7.88 2.41 -2.96
N VAL A 39 -7.41 1.59 -2.02
CA VAL A 39 -6.61 0.39 -2.36
C VAL A 39 -7.47 -0.85 -2.67
N GLY A 40 -8.79 -0.71 -2.67
CA GLY A 40 -9.74 -1.75 -3.07
C GLY A 40 -9.96 -2.84 -2.02
N ILE A 41 -9.90 -2.51 -0.72
CA ILE A 41 -10.31 -3.46 0.32
C ILE A 41 -11.84 -3.55 0.37
N PRO A 42 -12.43 -4.74 0.15
CA PRO A 42 -13.88 -4.90 0.17
C PRO A 42 -14.41 -4.68 1.59
N ASP A 43 -15.55 -3.99 1.70
CA ASP A 43 -16.23 -3.73 2.98
C ASP A 43 -15.29 -3.08 4.02
N ALA A 44 -14.55 -2.05 3.58
CA ALA A 44 -13.52 -1.37 4.37
C ALA A 44 -14.02 -0.95 5.76
N ALA A 45 -15.27 -0.50 5.87
CA ALA A 45 -15.89 -0.11 7.14
C ALA A 45 -15.89 -1.23 8.18
N ARG A 46 -16.29 -2.45 7.80
CA ARG A 46 -16.22 -3.62 8.68
C ARG A 46 -14.78 -4.09 8.89
N ARG A 47 -13.96 -4.01 7.84
CA ARG A 47 -12.57 -4.50 7.85
C ARG A 47 -11.60 -3.64 8.67
N LEU A 48 -11.96 -2.41 9.00
CA LEU A 48 -11.16 -1.56 9.91
C LEU A 48 -10.91 -2.23 11.27
N SER A 49 -11.88 -2.96 11.83
CA SER A 49 -11.72 -3.67 13.10
C SER A 49 -11.01 -5.02 12.99
N ALA A 50 -10.72 -5.49 11.78
CA ALA A 50 -10.05 -6.77 11.57
C ALA A 50 -8.54 -6.68 11.85
N TYR A 51 -7.93 -7.83 12.07
CA TYR A 51 -6.50 -8.05 12.26
C TYR A 51 -5.84 -8.53 10.96
N PRO A 52 -4.52 -8.31 10.78
CA PRO A 52 -3.82 -8.69 9.55
C PRO A 52 -4.00 -10.15 9.11
N HIS A 53 -4.08 -11.09 10.06
CA HIS A 53 -4.22 -12.52 9.77
C HIS A 53 -5.60 -12.89 9.18
N GLU A 54 -6.56 -11.97 9.19
CA GLU A 54 -7.89 -12.16 8.61
C GLU A 54 -7.94 -11.77 7.12
N PHE A 55 -6.83 -11.31 6.53
CA PHE A 55 -6.71 -10.85 5.15
C PHE A 55 -5.86 -11.81 4.32
N SER A 56 -6.13 -11.87 3.01
CA SER A 56 -5.24 -12.58 2.07
C SER A 56 -3.91 -11.83 1.90
N GLY A 57 -2.88 -12.50 1.38
CA GLY A 57 -1.57 -11.86 1.13
C GLY A 57 -1.68 -10.61 0.25
N GLY A 58 -2.46 -10.67 -0.83
CA GLY A 58 -2.73 -9.50 -1.68
C GLY A 58 -3.49 -8.38 -0.97
N GLN A 59 -4.41 -8.71 -0.06
CA GLN A 59 -5.10 -7.70 0.75
C GLN A 59 -4.16 -7.06 1.78
N VAL A 60 -3.29 -7.85 2.42
CA VAL A 60 -2.25 -7.33 3.30
C VAL A 60 -1.35 -6.36 2.53
N GLN A 61 -0.93 -6.71 1.31
CA GLN A 61 -0.14 -5.82 0.45
C GLN A 61 -0.86 -4.50 0.16
N ARG A 62 -2.15 -4.56 -0.21
CA ARG A 62 -2.99 -3.37 -0.42
C ARG A 62 -3.05 -2.48 0.82
N ILE A 63 -3.21 -3.08 2.01
CA ILE A 63 -3.23 -2.33 3.28
C ILE A 63 -1.89 -1.67 3.56
N MET A 64 -0.76 -2.35 3.27
CA MET A 64 0.56 -1.73 3.40
C MET A 64 0.73 -0.53 2.46
N ILE A 65 0.21 -0.63 1.23
CA ILE A 65 0.16 0.51 0.30
C ILE A 65 -0.68 1.64 0.91
N ALA A 66 -1.88 1.36 1.44
CA ALA A 66 -2.71 2.37 2.10
C ALA A 66 -1.98 3.06 3.27
N MET A 67 -1.20 2.31 4.06
CA MET A 67 -0.38 2.88 5.15
C MET A 67 0.75 3.77 4.61
N ALA A 68 1.43 3.37 3.53
CA ALA A 68 2.44 4.21 2.89
C ALA A 68 1.85 5.53 2.34
N LEU A 69 0.61 5.48 1.84
CA LEU A 69 -0.12 6.64 1.33
C LEU A 69 -0.71 7.53 2.43
N ALA A 70 -0.79 7.06 3.67
CA ALA A 70 -1.35 7.83 4.77
C ALA A 70 -0.61 9.16 4.99
N GLY A 71 0.68 9.21 4.67
CA GLY A 71 1.50 10.42 4.75
C GLY A 71 1.42 11.36 3.55
N GLN A 72 0.64 11.03 2.51
CA GLN A 72 0.61 11.75 1.22
C GLN A 72 2.02 12.04 0.67
N PRO A 73 2.83 10.99 0.44
CA PRO A 73 4.23 11.18 0.10
C PRO A 73 4.41 11.71 -1.33
N ASP A 74 5.41 12.57 -1.53
CA ASP A 74 5.87 12.97 -2.87
C ASP A 74 6.62 11.84 -3.60
N LEU A 75 7.13 10.85 -2.85
CA LEU A 75 7.90 9.71 -3.35
C LEU A 75 7.49 8.41 -2.65
N LEU A 76 7.10 7.41 -3.44
CA LEU A 76 6.88 6.05 -2.97
C LEU A 76 8.04 5.14 -3.39
N ILE A 77 8.65 4.45 -2.41
CA ILE A 77 9.63 3.40 -2.67
C ILE A 77 8.95 2.05 -2.47
N ALA A 78 8.79 1.30 -3.56
CA ALA A 78 8.18 -0.01 -3.58
C ALA A 78 9.30 -1.06 -3.69
N ASP A 79 9.73 -1.57 -2.54
CA ASP A 79 10.79 -2.59 -2.45
C ASP A 79 10.20 -4.00 -2.56
N GLU A 80 10.43 -4.65 -3.70
CA GLU A 80 9.93 -5.99 -4.03
C GLU A 80 8.42 -6.17 -3.71
N PRO A 81 7.54 -5.27 -4.19
CA PRO A 81 6.18 -5.08 -3.67
C PRO A 81 5.22 -6.21 -4.04
N THR A 82 5.65 -7.17 -4.84
CA THR A 82 4.82 -8.29 -5.30
C THR A 82 5.41 -9.65 -4.94
N THR A 83 6.46 -9.68 -4.11
CA THR A 83 7.08 -10.94 -3.68
C THR A 83 6.08 -11.85 -2.99
N ALA A 84 6.16 -13.15 -3.31
CA ALA A 84 5.29 -14.21 -2.77
C ALA A 84 3.79 -14.06 -3.09
N LEU A 85 3.44 -13.26 -4.10
CA LEU A 85 2.09 -13.20 -4.67
C LEU A 85 2.03 -14.03 -5.96
N ASP A 86 0.86 -14.57 -6.29
CA ASP A 86 0.65 -15.18 -7.60
C ASP A 86 0.63 -14.12 -8.71
N VAL A 87 0.86 -14.57 -9.96
CA VAL A 87 0.99 -13.69 -11.14
C VAL A 87 -0.24 -12.80 -11.34
N THR A 88 -1.45 -13.29 -11.01
CA THR A 88 -2.68 -12.51 -11.19
C THR A 88 -2.75 -11.38 -10.16
N ILE A 89 -2.46 -11.68 -8.89
CA ILE A 89 -2.45 -10.66 -7.83
C ILE A 89 -1.30 -9.67 -8.03
N GLN A 90 -0.13 -10.12 -8.48
CA GLN A 90 1.01 -9.26 -8.83
C GLN A 90 0.60 -8.18 -9.84
N ALA A 91 -0.02 -8.56 -10.96
CA ALA A 91 -0.50 -7.61 -11.96
C ALA A 91 -1.47 -6.58 -11.35
N GLN A 92 -2.41 -7.04 -10.52
CA GLN A 92 -3.37 -6.14 -9.86
C GLN A 92 -2.71 -5.17 -8.87
N ILE A 93 -1.61 -5.55 -8.21
CA ILE A 93 -0.87 -4.67 -7.30
C ILE A 93 -0.09 -3.62 -8.09
N LEU A 94 0.53 -4.00 -9.22
CA LEU A 94 1.23 -3.07 -10.09
C LEU A 94 0.27 -2.05 -10.72
N ASP A 95 -0.91 -2.49 -11.15
CA ASP A 95 -1.97 -1.61 -11.63
C ASP A 95 -2.42 -0.62 -10.56
N LEU A 96 -2.60 -1.09 -9.32
CA LEU A 96 -2.94 -0.24 -8.18
C LEU A 96 -1.86 0.81 -7.93
N LEU A 97 -0.58 0.42 -7.89
CA LEU A 97 0.53 1.35 -7.70
C LEU A 97 0.57 2.41 -8.81
N SER A 98 0.37 2.01 -10.07
CA SER A 98 0.31 2.93 -11.21
C SER A 98 -0.86 3.92 -11.11
N ALA A 99 -2.04 3.46 -10.68
CA ALA A 99 -3.21 4.30 -10.49
C ALA A 99 -2.99 5.32 -9.36
N VAL A 100 -2.53 4.87 -8.20
CA VAL A 100 -2.22 5.73 -7.04
C VAL A 100 -1.12 6.73 -7.37
N ARG A 101 -0.07 6.32 -8.07
CA ARG A 101 1.01 7.21 -8.51
C ARG A 101 0.46 8.41 -9.27
N ARG A 102 -0.48 8.16 -10.19
CA ARG A 102 -1.14 9.19 -11.01
C ARG A 102 -2.10 10.05 -10.19
N GLU A 103 -2.92 9.45 -9.34
CA GLU A 103 -3.90 10.18 -8.52
C GLU A 103 -3.23 11.15 -7.55
N PHE A 104 -2.12 10.75 -6.94
CA PHE A 104 -1.39 11.56 -5.96
C PHE A 104 -0.28 12.42 -6.58
N ASN A 105 -0.07 12.32 -7.90
CA ASN A 105 1.01 12.99 -8.62
C ASN A 105 2.39 12.79 -7.94
N MET A 106 2.67 11.54 -7.54
CA MET A 106 3.90 11.19 -6.81
C MET A 106 4.95 10.54 -7.72
N ALA A 107 6.22 10.68 -7.35
CA ALA A 107 7.28 9.85 -7.91
C ALA A 107 7.21 8.43 -7.33
N MET A 108 7.67 7.44 -8.11
CA MET A 108 7.74 6.05 -7.66
C MET A 108 9.08 5.44 -8.04
N VAL A 109 9.74 4.79 -7.07
CA VAL A 109 10.91 3.93 -7.29
C VAL A 109 10.46 2.50 -7.04
N LEU A 110 10.55 1.68 -8.08
CA LEU A 110 10.25 0.25 -8.01
C LEU A 110 11.56 -0.53 -7.96
N ILE A 111 11.74 -1.34 -6.92
CA ILE A 111 12.88 -2.25 -6.79
C ILE A 111 12.34 -3.65 -7.04
N SER A 112 12.87 -4.34 -8.05
CA SER A 112 12.52 -5.73 -8.33
C SER A 112 13.65 -6.47 -9.06
N HIS A 113 13.74 -7.77 -8.81
CA HIS A 113 14.55 -8.70 -9.60
C HIS A 113 13.83 -9.23 -10.85
N ASP A 114 12.54 -8.96 -11.02
CA ASP A 114 11.76 -9.36 -12.19
C ASP A 114 11.88 -8.32 -13.32
N LEU A 115 12.66 -8.64 -14.35
CA LEU A 115 12.85 -7.77 -15.51
C LEU A 115 11.57 -7.54 -16.32
N GLY A 116 10.62 -8.48 -16.31
CA GLY A 116 9.33 -8.33 -17.00
C GLY A 116 8.50 -7.24 -16.35
N VAL A 117 8.40 -7.26 -15.01
CA VAL A 117 7.74 -6.20 -14.23
C VAL A 117 8.37 -4.84 -14.49
N VAL A 118 9.71 -4.77 -14.46
CA VAL A 118 10.44 -3.52 -14.70
C VAL A 118 10.18 -2.99 -16.11
N ALA A 119 10.21 -3.85 -17.13
CA ALA A 119 10.02 -3.44 -18.53
C ALA A 119 8.63 -2.86 -18.80
N GLU A 120 7.60 -3.34 -18.09
CA GLU A 120 6.22 -2.89 -18.29
C GLU A 120 5.86 -1.64 -17.45
N ASN A 121 6.49 -1.45 -16.28
CA ASN A 121 6.01 -0.50 -15.28
C ASN A 121 6.93 0.73 -15.07
N CYS A 122 8.15 0.71 -15.59
CA CYS A 122 9.15 1.76 -15.31
C CYS A 122 9.45 2.63 -16.53
N ASP A 123 9.42 3.96 -16.34
CA ASP A 123 9.83 4.93 -17.36
C ASP A 123 11.36 4.95 -17.57
N ARG A 124 12.12 4.63 -16.51
CA ARG A 124 13.59 4.58 -16.49
C ARG A 124 14.05 3.41 -15.63
N VAL A 125 15.17 2.80 -16.03
CA VAL A 125 15.75 1.64 -15.33
C VAL A 125 17.18 1.94 -14.91
N CYS A 126 17.52 1.60 -13.67
CA CYS A 126 18.88 1.61 -13.13
C CYS A 126 19.25 0.18 -12.74
N VAL A 127 20.41 -0.30 -13.19
CA VAL A 127 20.92 -1.64 -12.85
C VAL A 127 22.05 -1.48 -11.84
N MET A 128 21.94 -2.16 -10.71
CA MET A 128 22.97 -2.21 -9.68
C MET A 128 23.67 -3.57 -9.73
N TYR A 129 25.00 -3.57 -9.57
CA TYR A 129 25.83 -4.77 -9.46
C TYR A 129 26.33 -4.89 -8.02
N ALA A 130 26.36 -6.10 -7.48
CA ALA A 130 26.89 -6.43 -6.16
C ALA A 130 28.12 -7.34 -6.29
#